data_AF-A0A2K5N121-F1
#
_entry.id   AF-A0A2K5N121-F1
#
_cell.length_a   1.000
_cell.length_b   1.000
_cell.length_c   1.000
_cell.angle_alpha   90.00
_cell.angle_beta   90.00
_cell.angle_gamma   90.00
#
_symmetry.space_group_name_H-M   'P 1'
#
loop_
_entity.id
_entity.type
_entity.pdbx_description
1 polymer ?
#
loop_
_entity_poly.entity_id
_entity_poly.type
_entity_poly.pdbx_seq_one_letter_code
_entity_poly.pdbx_strand_id
1 'polypeptide(L)'
;VAHLLTLGLGAVLFQALEGPPACRLQAELRAELAAFQAEHRACLPPGALEKLLGTALATQAHRVSSLGNSSEARNWDLPSALLFTASILTTTGYGHMAPLSPGGKAFCMVYAALGLPASLALVATLRHCLLPALSRPGAWLSPARAALLQAVALGLLVASSFVLLLALVLWGLQGDCSLLGAVYFCFSSLSTIGLGDLLPGHGRGLHPVIYHLGQLALLGYLLLGLLAMLLAVETFSELPQVRAMGKFFRPSSPVTAENQGGILEQDELALSTLPPAAPASGQAPAC
;
A
#
# COMPACT_ATOMS: atom_id res chain seq x y z
N VAL A 1 -4.63 -23.30 8.15
CA VAL A 1 -5.62 -23.29 9.26
C VAL A 1 -5.56 -21.99 10.06
N ALA A 2 -4.44 -21.62 10.71
CA ALA A 2 -4.35 -20.39 11.53
C ALA A 2 -4.79 -19.10 10.80
N HIS A 3 -4.32 -18.86 9.57
CA HIS A 3 -4.74 -17.69 8.79
C HIS A 3 -6.25 -17.66 8.49
N LEU A 4 -6.86 -18.81 8.20
CA LEU A 4 -8.30 -18.91 7.98
C LEU A 4 -9.09 -18.63 9.27
N LEU A 5 -8.57 -19.04 10.43
CA LEU A 5 -9.16 -18.71 11.73
C LEU A 5 -9.08 -17.21 12.01
N THR A 6 -7.96 -16.56 11.68
CA THR A 6 -7.82 -15.09 11.78
C THR A 6 -8.84 -14.37 10.89
N LEU A 7 -9.01 -14.81 9.65
CA LEU A 7 -10.02 -14.24 8.73
C LEU A 7 -11.45 -14.45 9.27
N GLY A 8 -11.76 -15.66 9.76
CA GLY A 8 -13.08 -15.96 10.34
C GLY A 8 -13.38 -15.13 11.58
N LEU A 9 -12.41 -14.99 12.49
CA LEU A 9 -12.54 -14.12 13.67
C LEU A 9 -12.74 -12.66 13.28
N GLY A 10 -11.95 -12.15 12.33
CA GLY A 10 -12.08 -10.79 11.81
C GLY A 10 -13.47 -10.53 11.22
N ALA A 11 -13.99 -11.46 10.41
CA ALA A 11 -15.32 -11.35 9.81
C ALA A 11 -16.43 -11.29 10.87
N VAL A 12 -16.38 -12.14 11.90
CA VAL A 12 -17.37 -12.14 13.00
C VAL A 12 -17.31 -10.83 13.79
N LEU A 13 -16.10 -10.35 14.11
CA LEU A 13 -15.93 -9.10 14.85
C LEU A 13 -16.44 -7.90 14.08
N PHE A 14 -16.08 -7.75 12.79
CA PHE A 14 -16.60 -6.66 11.97
C PHE A 14 -18.11 -6.74 11.78
N GLN A 15 -18.68 -7.93 11.57
CA GLN A 15 -20.13 -8.08 11.49
C GLN A 15 -20.84 -7.66 12.78
N ALA A 16 -20.29 -8.02 13.94
CA ALA A 16 -20.87 -7.66 15.23
C ALA A 16 -20.75 -6.16 15.55
N LEU A 17 -19.62 -5.53 15.20
CA LEU A 17 -19.35 -4.12 15.47
C LEU A 17 -20.03 -3.18 14.48
N GLU A 18 -19.99 -3.50 13.17
CA GLU A 18 -20.45 -2.62 12.08
C GLU A 18 -21.88 -2.94 11.61
N GLY A 19 -22.38 -4.15 11.88
CA GLY A 19 -23.74 -4.55 11.50
C GLY A 19 -24.83 -3.62 12.07
N PRO A 20 -24.86 -3.36 13.39
CA PRO A 20 -25.88 -2.49 13.98
C PRO A 20 -25.83 -1.03 13.48
N PRO A 21 -24.66 -0.35 13.44
CA PRO A 21 -24.55 0.99 12.86
C PRO A 21 -24.99 1.06 11.40
N ALA A 22 -24.58 0.09 10.56
CA ALA A 22 -24.97 0.06 9.14
C ALA A 22 -26.50 -0.06 8.96
N CYS A 23 -27.15 -0.92 9.75
CA CYS A 23 -28.60 -1.05 9.73
C CYS A 23 -29.31 0.24 10.18
N ARG A 24 -28.79 0.93 11.20
CA ARG A 24 -29.36 2.21 11.68
C ARG A 24 -29.28 3.29 10.61
N LEU A 25 -28.11 3.47 10.00
CA LEU A 25 -27.91 4.44 8.93
C LEU A 25 -28.83 4.17 7.73
N GLN A 26 -29.02 2.89 7.38
CA GLN A 26 -29.92 2.49 6.31
C GLN A 26 -31.39 2.74 6.66
N ALA A 27 -31.78 2.57 7.92
CA ALA A 27 -33.12 2.87 8.40
C ALA A 27 -33.38 4.38 8.41
N GLU A 28 -32.42 5.18 8.86
CA GLU A 28 -32.48 6.65 8.86
C GLU A 28 -32.65 7.19 7.42
N LEU A 29 -31.81 6.74 6.48
CA LEU A 29 -31.93 7.15 5.08
C LEU A 29 -33.31 6.83 4.48
N ARG A 30 -33.87 5.65 4.79
CA ARG A 30 -35.21 5.27 4.33
C ARG A 30 -36.31 6.11 4.97
N ALA A 31 -36.16 6.43 6.25
CA ALA A 31 -37.12 7.27 6.98
C ALA A 31 -37.14 8.70 6.40
N GLU A 32 -35.97 9.29 6.17
CA GLU A 32 -35.83 10.61 5.54
C GLU A 32 -36.41 10.63 4.12
N LEU A 33 -36.13 9.59 3.32
CA LEU A 33 -36.69 9.48 1.98
C LEU A 33 -38.22 9.36 2.00
N ALA A 34 -38.77 8.57 2.93
CA ALA A 34 -40.22 8.44 3.07
C ALA A 34 -40.89 9.74 3.54
N ALA A 35 -40.25 10.47 4.46
CA ALA A 35 -40.72 11.78 4.92
C ALA A 35 -40.74 12.81 3.78
N PHE A 36 -39.64 12.90 3.01
CA PHE A 36 -39.54 13.79 1.87
C PHE A 36 -40.59 13.49 0.79
N GLN A 37 -40.79 12.20 0.47
CA GLN A 37 -41.83 11.76 -0.46
C GLN A 37 -43.24 12.09 0.03
N ALA A 38 -43.51 11.92 1.33
CA ALA A 38 -44.82 12.23 1.90
C ALA A 38 -45.13 13.73 1.81
N GLU A 39 -44.15 14.58 2.10
CA GLU A 39 -44.28 16.04 2.04
C GLU A 39 -44.51 16.54 0.60
N HIS A 40 -43.81 15.98 -0.38
CA HIS A 40 -43.83 16.46 -1.76
C HIS A 40 -44.70 15.62 -2.72
N ARG A 41 -45.55 14.72 -2.18
CA ARG A 41 -46.31 13.73 -2.95
C ARG A 41 -47.19 14.33 -4.06
N ALA A 42 -47.68 15.54 -3.87
CA ALA A 42 -48.53 16.23 -4.86
C ALA A 42 -47.74 16.75 -6.08
N CYS A 43 -46.45 17.03 -5.92
CA CYS A 43 -45.59 17.65 -6.93
C CYS A 43 -44.58 16.67 -7.53
N LEU A 44 -44.33 15.53 -6.88
CA LEU A 44 -43.39 14.53 -7.34
C LEU A 44 -44.09 13.41 -8.12
N PRO A 45 -43.70 13.15 -9.39
CA PRO A 45 -44.16 11.96 -10.10
C PRO A 45 -43.69 10.68 -9.39
N PRO A 46 -44.48 9.60 -9.40
CA PRO A 46 -44.06 8.32 -8.83
C PRO A 46 -42.81 7.80 -9.54
N GLY A 47 -41.79 7.39 -8.79
CA GLY A 47 -40.53 6.88 -9.34
C GLY A 47 -39.50 7.95 -9.75
N ALA A 48 -39.87 9.24 -9.76
CA ALA A 48 -38.95 10.30 -10.16
C ALA A 48 -37.82 10.50 -9.13
N LEU A 49 -38.13 10.41 -7.83
CA LEU A 49 -37.13 10.51 -6.77
C LEU A 49 -36.17 9.33 -6.80
N GLU A 50 -36.69 8.12 -6.98
CA GLU A 50 -35.91 6.89 -7.07
C GLU A 50 -35.00 6.92 -8.30
N LYS A 51 -35.47 7.47 -9.42
CA LYS A 51 -34.65 7.68 -10.61
C LYS A 51 -33.57 8.72 -10.39
N LEU A 52 -33.89 9.84 -9.72
CA LEU A 52 -32.92 10.87 -9.36
C LEU A 52 -31.87 10.32 -8.40
N LEU A 53 -32.30 9.63 -7.34
CA LEU A 53 -31.42 8.99 -6.37
C LEU A 53 -30.58 7.90 -7.01
N GLY A 54 -31.16 7.08 -7.89
CA GLY A 54 -30.43 6.08 -8.66
C GLY A 54 -29.36 6.72 -9.54
N THR A 55 -29.68 7.85 -10.18
CA THR A 55 -28.71 8.64 -10.96
C THR A 55 -27.63 9.24 -10.07
N ALA A 56 -27.99 9.84 -8.94
CA ALA A 56 -27.07 10.46 -7.99
C ALA A 56 -26.14 9.43 -7.33
N LEU A 57 -26.66 8.26 -6.95
CA LEU A 57 -25.89 7.14 -6.42
C LEU A 57 -24.99 6.54 -7.50
N ALA A 58 -25.45 6.46 -8.76
CA ALA A 58 -24.60 6.02 -9.86
C ALA A 58 -23.47 7.03 -10.13
N THR A 59 -23.73 8.34 -10.12
CA THR A 59 -22.69 9.37 -10.27
C THR A 59 -21.74 9.42 -9.08
N GLN A 60 -22.24 9.17 -7.86
CA GLN A 60 -21.43 9.01 -6.66
C GLN A 60 -20.59 7.72 -6.70
N ALA A 61 -21.08 6.64 -7.29
CA ALA A 61 -20.29 5.42 -7.53
C ALA A 61 -19.15 5.68 -8.52
N HIS A 62 -19.34 6.62 -9.45
CA HIS A 62 -18.29 7.17 -10.32
C HIS A 62 -17.48 8.29 -9.65
N ARG A 63 -17.79 8.57 -8.37
CA ARG A 63 -17.09 9.44 -7.42
C ARG A 63 -16.98 10.89 -7.88
N VAL A 64 -17.96 11.36 -8.64
CA VAL A 64 -18.07 12.77 -9.04
C VAL A 64 -18.87 13.50 -7.97
N SER A 65 -18.19 14.32 -7.17
CA SER A 65 -18.82 15.16 -6.14
C SER A 65 -19.54 16.34 -6.79
N SER A 66 -20.75 16.13 -7.31
CA SER A 66 -21.51 17.15 -8.06
C SER A 66 -22.57 17.90 -7.23
N LEU A 67 -22.68 17.64 -5.93
CA LEU A 67 -23.73 18.25 -5.08
C LEU A 67 -23.32 19.56 -4.38
N GLY A 68 -22.10 20.07 -4.62
CA GLY A 68 -21.65 21.35 -4.07
C GLY A 68 -21.94 22.53 -5.01
N ASN A 69 -22.40 23.65 -4.47
CA ASN A 69 -22.57 24.94 -5.17
C ASN A 69 -21.22 25.62 -5.55
N SER A 70 -20.11 24.89 -5.49
CA SER A 70 -18.78 25.39 -5.79
C SER A 70 -18.25 24.73 -7.05
N SER A 71 -18.08 25.52 -8.11
CA SER A 71 -17.36 25.18 -9.35
C SER A 71 -15.87 24.78 -9.15
N GLU A 72 -15.46 24.46 -7.93
CA GLU A 72 -14.07 24.24 -7.50
C GLU A 72 -13.77 22.79 -7.08
N ALA A 73 -14.77 21.90 -7.00
CA ALA A 73 -14.54 20.47 -6.73
C ALA A 73 -14.06 19.73 -8.00
N ARG A 74 -12.90 20.13 -8.55
CA ARG A 74 -12.24 19.36 -9.61
C ARG A 74 -11.53 18.17 -8.99
N ASN A 75 -12.17 17.00 -9.08
CA ASN A 75 -11.55 15.73 -8.69
C ASN A 75 -10.18 15.47 -9.36
N TRP A 76 -9.84 16.15 -10.47
CA TRP A 76 -8.59 15.95 -11.21
C TRP A 76 -7.77 17.24 -11.32
N ASP A 77 -7.58 17.98 -10.22
CA ASP A 77 -6.52 18.98 -10.14
C ASP A 77 -5.14 18.32 -9.94
N LEU A 78 -4.06 19.08 -10.15
CA LEU A 78 -2.70 18.51 -10.20
C LEU A 78 -2.31 17.77 -8.91
N PRO A 79 -2.50 18.30 -7.69
CA PRO A 79 -2.15 17.58 -6.48
C PRO A 79 -2.99 16.32 -6.25
N SER A 80 -4.30 16.35 -6.53
CA SER A 80 -5.14 15.14 -6.40
C SER A 80 -4.76 14.08 -7.45
N ALA A 81 -4.40 14.49 -8.67
CA ALA A 81 -3.87 13.59 -9.68
C ALA A 81 -2.52 12.96 -9.26
N LEU A 82 -1.63 13.73 -8.63
CA LEU A 82 -0.38 13.22 -8.06
C LEU A 82 -0.61 12.24 -6.90
N LEU A 83 -1.57 12.53 -6.04
CA LEU A 83 -1.95 11.64 -4.95
C LEU A 83 -2.57 10.34 -5.48
N PHE A 84 -3.37 10.43 -6.54
CA PHE A 84 -3.90 9.28 -7.26
C PHE A 84 -2.78 8.41 -7.85
N THR A 85 -1.84 8.99 -8.61
CA THR A 85 -0.74 8.23 -9.21
C THR A 85 0.19 7.63 -8.16
N ALA A 86 0.52 8.38 -7.10
CA ALA A 86 1.27 7.87 -5.96
C ALA A 86 0.54 6.69 -5.31
N SER A 87 -0.78 6.78 -5.06
CA SER A 87 -1.56 5.71 -4.45
C SER A 87 -1.59 4.42 -5.28
N ILE A 88 -1.46 4.52 -6.61
CA ILE A 88 -1.30 3.36 -7.49
C ILE A 88 0.08 2.73 -7.27
N LEU A 89 1.14 3.54 -7.34
CA LEU A 89 2.52 3.04 -7.23
C LEU A 89 2.88 2.52 -5.83
N THR A 90 2.25 3.06 -4.79
CA THR A 90 2.40 2.60 -3.41
C THR A 90 1.45 1.45 -3.08
N THR A 91 0.58 1.05 -4.00
CA THR A 91 -0.50 0.07 -3.79
C THR A 91 -1.49 0.44 -2.67
N THR A 92 -1.50 1.69 -2.21
CA THR A 92 -2.46 2.17 -1.20
C THR A 92 -3.88 2.21 -1.77
N GLY A 93 -4.05 2.75 -2.99
CA GLY A 93 -5.31 2.67 -3.72
C GLY A 93 -6.55 3.20 -3.00
N TYR A 94 -6.53 4.43 -2.47
CA TYR A 94 -7.61 5.02 -1.65
C TYR A 94 -9.04 4.85 -2.17
N GLY A 95 -9.24 4.68 -3.47
CA GLY A 95 -10.59 4.42 -3.96
C GLY A 95 -11.56 5.59 -3.72
N HIS A 96 -11.09 6.84 -3.77
CA HIS A 96 -11.97 8.01 -3.90
C HIS A 96 -11.93 8.60 -5.33
N MET A 97 -10.94 8.20 -6.14
CA MET A 97 -10.80 8.55 -7.56
C MET A 97 -10.57 7.30 -8.41
N ALA A 98 -11.07 7.31 -9.64
CA ALA A 98 -10.84 6.25 -10.63
C ALA A 98 -10.93 6.81 -12.06
N PRO A 99 -10.14 6.27 -13.01
CA PRO A 99 -10.21 6.71 -14.40
C PRO A 99 -11.55 6.31 -15.02
N LEU A 100 -12.26 7.28 -15.57
CA LEU A 100 -13.58 7.08 -16.17
C LEU A 100 -13.48 6.60 -17.63
N SER A 101 -12.56 7.20 -18.40
CA SER A 101 -12.41 6.92 -19.82
C SER A 101 -11.72 5.58 -20.10
N PRO A 102 -12.04 4.89 -21.21
CA PRO A 102 -11.32 3.68 -21.62
C PRO A 102 -9.81 3.90 -21.75
N GLY A 103 -9.40 5.05 -22.32
CA GLY A 103 -7.99 5.42 -22.44
C GLY A 103 -7.31 5.63 -21.09
N GLY A 104 -7.98 6.28 -20.13
CA GLY A 104 -7.45 6.45 -18.77
C GLY A 104 -7.30 5.12 -18.03
N LYS A 105 -8.23 4.18 -18.22
CA LYS A 105 -8.14 2.82 -17.67
C LYS A 105 -6.97 2.05 -18.26
N ALA A 106 -6.80 2.08 -19.58
CA ALA A 106 -5.67 1.43 -20.27
C ALA A 106 -4.33 2.03 -19.83
N PHE A 107 -4.22 3.36 -19.76
CA PHE A 107 -3.03 4.05 -19.25
C PHE A 107 -2.73 3.63 -17.81
N CYS A 108 -3.73 3.58 -16.93
CA CYS A 108 -3.57 3.16 -15.55
C CYS A 108 -3.00 1.74 -15.43
N MET A 109 -3.43 0.80 -16.28
CA MET A 109 -2.91 -0.58 -16.30
C MET A 109 -1.42 -0.60 -16.68
N VAL A 110 -1.04 0.10 -17.74
CA VAL A 110 0.36 0.18 -18.19
C VAL A 110 1.23 0.91 -17.17
N TYR A 111 0.73 2.02 -16.62
CA TYR A 111 1.39 2.80 -15.59
C TYR A 111 1.68 1.96 -14.34
N ALA A 112 0.70 1.18 -13.86
CA ALA A 112 0.89 0.27 -12.73
C ALA A 112 1.88 -0.86 -13.07
N ALA A 113 1.77 -1.47 -14.25
CA ALA A 113 2.63 -2.58 -14.67
C ALA A 113 4.12 -2.21 -14.73
N LEU A 114 4.45 -1.00 -15.17
CA LEU A 114 5.84 -0.51 -15.21
C LEU A 114 6.27 0.16 -13.91
N GLY A 115 5.36 0.88 -13.28
CA GLY A 115 5.64 1.67 -12.09
C GLY A 115 5.82 0.81 -10.84
N LEU A 116 5.02 -0.24 -10.64
CA LEU A 116 5.13 -1.09 -9.44
C LEU A 116 6.50 -1.79 -9.34
N PRO A 117 7.04 -2.45 -10.38
CA PRO A 117 8.40 -2.99 -10.33
C PRO A 117 9.46 -1.93 -10.09
N ALA A 118 9.34 -0.76 -10.73
CA ALA A 118 10.26 0.34 -10.54
C ALA A 118 10.23 0.89 -9.11
N SER A 119 9.03 1.01 -8.51
CA SER A 119 8.84 1.41 -7.11
C SER A 119 9.47 0.40 -6.15
N LEU A 120 9.30 -0.90 -6.39
CA LEU A 120 9.95 -1.95 -5.59
C LEU A 120 11.49 -1.88 -5.70
N ALA A 121 12.02 -1.69 -6.90
CA ALA A 121 13.45 -1.53 -7.12
C ALA A 121 14.01 -0.27 -6.42
N LEU A 122 13.26 0.83 -6.46
CA LEU A 122 13.58 2.07 -5.75
C LEU A 122 13.61 1.87 -4.24
N VAL A 123 12.59 1.22 -3.66
CA VAL A 123 12.56 0.89 -2.23
C VAL A 123 13.74 0.00 -1.85
N ALA A 124 14.05 -1.01 -2.67
CA ALA A 124 15.18 -1.90 -2.44
C ALA A 124 16.52 -1.16 -2.46
N THR A 125 16.74 -0.24 -3.39
CA THR A 125 17.97 0.57 -3.47
C THR A 125 18.07 1.57 -2.33
N LEU A 126 17.00 2.32 -2.04
CA LEU A 126 16.95 3.24 -0.90
C LEU A 126 17.26 2.52 0.42
N ARG A 127 16.74 1.30 0.60
CA ARG A 127 17.08 0.46 1.75
C ARG A 127 18.57 0.18 1.85
N HIS A 128 19.23 -0.25 0.78
CA HIS A 128 20.66 -0.55 0.82
C HIS A 128 21.49 0.69 1.21
N CYS A 129 21.03 1.88 0.84
CA CYS A 129 21.67 3.14 1.23
C CYS A 129 21.36 3.55 2.69
N LEU A 130 20.12 3.35 3.14
CA LEU A 130 19.62 3.82 4.45
C LEU A 130 19.98 2.89 5.60
N LEU A 131 20.01 1.57 5.37
CA LEU A 131 20.22 0.57 6.42
C LEU A 131 21.58 0.71 7.12
N PRO A 132 22.72 0.93 6.42
CA PRO A 132 24.02 1.14 7.05
C PRO A 132 24.08 2.40 7.92
N ALA A 133 23.34 3.45 7.55
CA ALA A 133 23.27 4.69 8.33
C ALA A 133 22.50 4.49 9.64
N LEU A 134 21.53 3.56 9.64
CA LEU A 134 20.68 3.22 10.80
C LEU A 134 21.32 2.17 11.71
N SER A 135 22.11 1.24 11.16
CA SER A 135 22.77 0.17 11.91
C SER A 135 24.07 0.68 12.56
N ARG A 136 23.97 1.38 13.67
CA ARG A 136 25.09 1.56 14.60
C ARG A 136 24.89 0.63 15.79
N PRO A 137 25.41 -0.60 15.75
CA PRO A 137 25.30 -1.48 16.90
C PRO A 137 26.05 -0.85 18.08
N GLY A 138 25.36 -0.70 19.21
CA GLY A 138 26.05 -0.46 20.46
C GLY A 138 26.97 -1.64 20.74
N ALA A 139 28.29 -1.39 20.82
CA ALA A 139 29.35 -2.40 20.93
C ALA A 139 29.25 -3.35 22.16
N TRP A 140 28.24 -3.16 23.01
CA TRP A 140 28.09 -3.76 24.33
C TRP A 140 26.93 -4.77 24.39
N LEU A 141 26.15 -4.93 23.32
CA LEU A 141 24.95 -5.80 23.27
C LEU A 141 25.20 -7.02 22.38
N SER A 142 24.55 -8.15 22.72
CA SER A 142 24.55 -9.31 21.83
C SER A 142 23.83 -8.97 20.52
N PRO A 143 24.28 -9.50 19.37
CA PRO A 143 23.76 -9.12 18.04
C PRO A 143 22.26 -9.33 17.91
N ALA A 144 21.72 -10.40 18.51
CA ALA A 144 20.28 -10.68 18.52
C ALA A 144 19.47 -9.65 19.32
N ARG A 145 19.97 -9.21 20.49
CA ARG A 145 19.29 -8.20 21.32
C ARG A 145 19.41 -6.80 20.70
N ALA A 146 20.57 -6.49 20.12
CA ALA A 146 20.78 -5.24 19.39
C ALA A 146 19.83 -5.12 18.18
N ALA A 147 19.68 -6.19 17.38
CA ALA A 147 18.75 -6.21 16.25
C ALA A 147 17.29 -6.05 16.70
N LEU A 148 16.87 -6.73 17.78
CA LEU A 148 15.52 -6.59 18.33
C LEU A 148 15.25 -5.16 18.83
N LEU A 149 16.17 -4.59 19.62
CA LEU A 149 16.04 -3.23 20.13
C LEU A 149 16.01 -2.21 18.98
N GLN A 150 16.82 -2.41 17.94
CA GLN A 150 16.81 -1.55 16.75
C GLN A 150 15.47 -1.64 16.01
N ALA A 151 14.93 -2.85 15.79
CA ALA A 151 13.64 -3.03 15.13
C ALA A 151 12.50 -2.38 15.93
N VAL A 152 12.47 -2.57 17.26
CA VAL A 152 11.48 -1.96 18.14
C VAL A 152 11.63 -0.44 18.18
N ALA A 153 12.86 0.07 18.31
CA ALA A 153 13.12 1.51 18.32
C ALA A 153 12.71 2.16 16.98
N LEU A 154 13.00 1.51 15.86
CA LEU A 154 12.58 1.97 14.54
C LEU A 154 11.06 1.95 14.40
N GLY A 155 10.39 0.87 14.83
CA GLY A 155 8.92 0.79 14.82
C GLY A 155 8.27 1.89 15.67
N LEU A 156 8.79 2.15 16.88
CA LEU A 156 8.32 3.23 17.75
C LEU A 156 8.62 4.61 17.18
N LEU A 157 9.78 4.79 16.53
CA LEU A 157 10.11 6.02 15.82
C LEU A 157 9.09 6.27 14.71
N VAL A 158 8.77 5.27 13.89
CA VAL A 158 7.80 5.44 12.79
C VAL A 158 6.39 5.69 13.34
N ALA A 159 5.95 4.95 14.35
CA ALA A 159 4.65 5.16 14.97
C ALA A 159 4.52 6.56 15.59
N SER A 160 5.54 7.05 16.30
CA SER A 160 5.50 8.39 16.89
C SER A 160 5.63 9.50 15.84
N SER A 161 6.59 9.37 14.92
CA SER A 161 6.94 10.45 13.99
C SER A 161 6.07 10.54 12.75
N PHE A 162 5.53 9.43 12.22
CA PHE A 162 4.73 9.40 10.98
C PHE A 162 3.25 9.11 11.21
N VAL A 163 2.87 8.41 12.28
CA VAL A 163 1.46 8.14 12.60
C VAL A 163 0.92 9.18 13.59
N LEU A 164 1.49 9.26 14.80
CA LEU A 164 0.95 10.12 15.86
C LEU A 164 1.15 11.62 15.57
N LEU A 165 2.35 12.03 15.16
CA LEU A 165 2.64 13.43 14.85
C LEU A 165 1.75 13.93 13.70
N LEU A 166 1.64 13.18 12.61
CA LEU A 166 0.76 13.54 11.50
C LEU A 166 -0.70 13.60 11.94
N ALA A 167 -1.15 12.61 12.73
CA ALA A 167 -2.52 12.61 13.24
C ALA A 167 -2.82 13.85 14.10
N LEU A 168 -1.88 14.26 14.96
CA LEU A 168 -2.02 15.50 15.76
C LEU A 168 -2.05 16.75 14.89
N VAL A 169 -1.22 16.81 13.84
CA VAL A 169 -1.22 17.91 12.87
C VAL A 169 -2.55 17.95 12.10
N LEU A 170 -3.02 16.82 11.58
CA LEU A 170 -4.28 16.73 10.86
C LEU A 170 -5.47 17.07 11.76
N TRP A 171 -5.46 16.61 13.02
CA TRP A 171 -6.47 16.95 14.01
C TRP A 171 -6.47 18.44 14.38
N GLY A 172 -5.29 19.05 14.53
CA GLY A 172 -5.17 20.47 14.83
C GLY A 172 -5.51 21.39 13.65
N LEU A 173 -5.29 20.93 12.41
CA LEU A 173 -5.57 21.70 11.19
C LEU A 173 -6.99 21.52 10.66
N GLN A 174 -7.58 20.34 10.83
CA GLN A 174 -8.94 20.02 10.40
C GLN A 174 -9.85 19.92 11.61
N GLY A 175 -10.58 21.01 11.90
CA GLY A 175 -11.45 21.10 13.07
C GLY A 175 -12.58 20.07 13.13
N ASP A 176 -12.87 19.35 12.04
CA ASP A 176 -13.97 18.39 11.93
C ASP A 176 -13.54 16.92 12.14
N CYS A 177 -12.23 16.61 12.18
CA CYS A 177 -11.75 15.24 12.37
C CYS A 177 -11.62 14.90 13.85
N SER A 178 -12.00 13.68 14.26
CA SER A 178 -11.62 13.16 15.57
C SER A 178 -10.14 12.72 15.57
N LEU A 179 -9.46 12.78 16.72
CA LEU A 179 -8.07 12.30 16.83
C LEU A 179 -7.95 10.83 16.41
N LEU A 180 -8.91 10.00 16.80
CA LEU A 180 -8.95 8.59 16.39
C LEU A 180 -9.07 8.45 14.86
N GLY A 181 -9.94 9.24 14.23
CA GLY A 181 -10.06 9.28 12.76
C GLY A 181 -8.76 9.67 12.07
N ALA A 182 -8.04 10.67 12.61
CA ALA A 182 -6.74 11.09 12.07
C ALA A 182 -5.66 10.00 12.23
N VAL A 183 -5.60 9.33 13.38
CA VAL A 183 -4.68 8.18 13.61
C VAL A 183 -5.02 7.03 12.66
N TYR A 184 -6.31 6.71 12.53
CA TYR A 184 -6.79 5.66 11.63
C TYR A 184 -6.45 5.98 10.17
N PHE A 185 -6.62 7.22 9.72
CA PHE A 185 -6.20 7.65 8.38
C PHE A 185 -4.70 7.43 8.17
N CYS A 186 -3.86 7.89 9.10
CA CYS A 186 -2.41 7.73 8.99
C CYS A 186 -2.01 6.25 8.95
N PHE A 187 -2.59 5.44 9.85
CA PHE A 187 -2.34 4.00 9.88
C PHE A 187 -2.77 3.32 8.59
N SER A 188 -4.01 3.53 8.12
CA SER A 188 -4.56 2.95 6.90
C SER A 188 -3.74 3.33 5.66
N SER A 189 -3.27 4.58 5.60
CA SER A 189 -2.45 5.10 4.51
C SER A 189 -1.06 4.47 4.47
N LEU A 190 -0.36 4.48 5.62
CA LEU A 190 1.04 4.03 5.75
C LEU A 190 1.19 2.50 5.77
N SER A 191 0.13 1.78 6.16
CA SER A 191 0.04 0.32 6.02
C SER A 191 -0.42 -0.13 4.63
N THR A 192 -0.63 0.82 3.69
CA THR A 192 -1.12 0.57 2.32
C THR A 192 -2.48 -0.12 2.23
N ILE A 193 -3.30 -0.06 3.30
CA ILE A 193 -4.68 -0.55 3.27
C ILE A 193 -5.54 0.41 2.44
N GLY A 194 -5.42 1.72 2.68
CA GLY A 194 -6.01 2.78 1.87
C GLY A 194 -7.52 2.68 1.68
N LEU A 195 -8.29 2.60 2.78
CA LEU A 195 -9.77 2.54 2.70
C LEU A 195 -10.40 3.80 2.09
N GLY A 196 -9.75 4.96 2.25
CA GLY A 196 -10.11 6.23 1.62
C GLY A 196 -11.47 6.80 1.98
N ASP A 197 -12.00 6.37 3.12
CA ASP A 197 -13.17 6.91 3.82
C ASP A 197 -12.89 8.27 4.46
N LEU A 198 -11.65 8.50 4.88
CA LEU A 198 -11.17 9.76 5.41
C LEU A 198 -10.06 10.25 4.48
N LEU A 199 -10.29 11.35 3.77
CA LEU A 199 -9.23 12.09 3.11
C LEU A 199 -9.23 13.53 3.59
N PRO A 200 -8.05 14.09 3.88
CA PRO A 200 -7.92 15.50 4.19
C PRO A 200 -8.15 16.30 2.90
N GLY A 201 -9.41 16.61 2.62
CA GLY A 201 -9.85 17.21 1.37
C GLY A 201 -10.87 18.31 1.59
N HIS A 202 -10.55 19.49 1.08
CA HIS A 202 -11.34 20.72 1.04
C HIS A 202 -11.39 21.52 2.34
N GLY A 203 -10.25 22.11 2.70
CA GLY A 203 -10.20 23.21 3.66
C GLY A 203 -11.09 24.35 3.18
N ARG A 204 -12.30 24.44 3.74
CA ARG A 204 -13.24 25.53 3.46
C ARG A 204 -12.61 26.84 3.95
N GLY A 205 -12.07 27.63 3.03
CA GLY A 205 -11.54 28.97 3.31
C GLY A 205 -10.01 29.13 3.38
N LEU A 206 -9.20 28.12 3.01
CA LEU A 206 -7.76 28.32 2.82
C LEU A 206 -7.44 28.94 1.45
N HIS A 207 -6.43 29.80 1.40
CA HIS A 207 -5.93 30.34 0.13
C HIS A 207 -5.44 29.19 -0.78
N PRO A 208 -5.74 29.20 -2.10
CA PRO A 208 -5.46 28.08 -3.01
C PRO A 208 -4.00 27.60 -3.00
N VAL A 209 -3.04 28.52 -2.85
CA VAL A 209 -1.61 28.19 -2.78
C VAL A 209 -1.25 27.37 -1.53
N ILE A 210 -1.82 27.73 -0.37
CA ILE A 210 -1.56 27.03 0.89
C ILE A 210 -2.18 25.63 0.84
N TYR A 211 -3.36 25.50 0.23
CA TYR A 211 -4.01 24.22 0.00
C TYR A 211 -3.15 23.30 -0.88
N HIS A 212 -2.72 23.75 -2.06
CA HIS A 212 -1.88 22.96 -2.95
C HIS A 212 -0.54 22.58 -2.32
N LEU A 213 0.11 23.52 -1.62
CA LEU A 213 1.37 23.24 -0.92
C LEU A 213 1.17 22.24 0.22
N GLY A 214 0.08 22.36 0.97
CA GLY A 214 -0.29 21.42 2.04
C GLY A 214 -0.55 20.00 1.51
N GLN A 215 -1.23 19.86 0.37
CA GLN A 215 -1.45 18.57 -0.27
C GLN A 215 -0.15 17.93 -0.77
N LEU A 216 0.74 18.71 -1.39
CA LEU A 216 2.05 18.23 -1.82
C LEU A 216 2.94 17.84 -0.63
N ALA A 217 2.93 18.63 0.44
CA ALA A 217 3.64 18.31 1.68
C ALA A 217 3.12 17.04 2.34
N LEU A 218 1.79 16.88 2.41
CA LEU A 218 1.15 15.67 2.91
C LEU A 218 1.53 14.45 2.06
N LEU A 219 1.47 14.58 0.73
CA LEU A 219 1.88 13.50 -0.18
C LEU A 219 3.33 13.08 0.06
N GLY A 220 4.25 14.05 0.12
CA GLY A 220 5.67 13.79 0.41
C GLY A 220 5.88 13.12 1.76
N TYR A 221 5.14 13.57 2.78
CA TYR A 221 5.20 12.99 4.12
C TYR A 221 4.67 11.55 4.17
N LEU A 222 3.54 11.27 3.49
CA LEU A 222 2.99 9.91 3.39
C LEU A 222 3.93 8.97 2.64
N LEU A 223 4.58 9.43 1.55
CA LEU A 223 5.58 8.65 0.82
C LEU A 223 6.81 8.35 1.67
N LEU A 224 7.31 9.35 2.41
CA LEU A 224 8.44 9.16 3.31
C LEU A 224 8.10 8.23 4.48
N GLY A 225 6.90 8.38 5.06
CA GLY A 225 6.41 7.52 6.13
C GLY A 225 6.21 6.08 5.66
N LEU A 226 5.72 5.88 4.43
CA LEU A 226 5.58 4.55 3.85
C LEU A 226 6.95 3.89 3.66
N LEU A 227 7.94 4.63 3.14
CA LEU A 227 9.30 4.14 3.04
C LEU A 227 9.83 3.71 4.43
N ALA A 228 9.60 4.53 5.46
CA ALA A 228 10.01 4.22 6.83
C ALA A 228 9.29 2.98 7.40
N MET A 229 7.99 2.83 7.13
CA MET A 229 7.20 1.65 7.50
C MET A 229 7.71 0.38 6.81
N LEU A 230 8.00 0.44 5.51
CA LEU A 230 8.56 -0.70 4.76
C LEU A 230 9.92 -1.12 5.32
N LEU A 231 10.78 -0.16 5.66
CA LEU A 231 12.06 -0.43 6.33
C LEU A 231 11.87 -1.06 7.71
N ALA A 232 10.89 -0.59 8.49
CA ALA A 232 10.59 -1.16 9.81
C ALA A 232 10.08 -2.60 9.70
N VAL A 233 9.16 -2.89 8.78
CA VAL A 233 8.63 -4.24 8.53
C VAL A 233 9.73 -5.18 8.07
N GLU A 234 10.59 -4.76 7.13
CA GLU A 234 11.72 -5.58 6.68
C GLU A 234 12.69 -5.87 7.83
N THR A 235 13.07 -4.84 8.60
CA THR A 235 13.96 -4.99 9.76
C THR A 235 13.37 -5.96 10.80
N PHE A 236 12.05 -5.93 10.99
CA PHE A 236 11.34 -6.86 11.87
C PHE A 236 11.32 -8.29 11.29
N SER A 237 11.15 -8.45 9.98
CA SER A 237 11.13 -9.74 9.30
C SER A 237 12.49 -10.46 9.30
N GLU A 238 13.58 -9.69 9.28
CA GLU A 238 14.96 -10.18 9.35
C GLU A 238 15.35 -10.70 10.75
N LEU A 239 14.53 -10.43 11.77
CA LEU A 239 14.80 -10.90 13.13
C LEU A 239 14.86 -12.43 13.18
N PRO A 240 15.87 -13.01 13.86
CA PRO A 240 16.05 -14.46 13.92
C PRO A 240 14.83 -15.19 14.51
N GLN A 241 14.11 -14.55 15.44
CA GLN A 241 12.87 -15.08 16.03
C GLN A 241 11.75 -15.20 14.97
N VAL A 242 11.57 -14.17 14.14
CA VAL A 242 10.54 -14.14 13.09
C VAL A 242 10.90 -15.10 11.97
N ARG A 243 12.17 -15.13 11.57
CA ARG A 243 12.68 -16.09 10.59
C ARG A 243 12.56 -17.55 11.06
N ALA A 244 12.78 -17.83 12.34
CA ALA A 244 12.56 -19.16 12.93
C ALA A 244 11.08 -19.57 12.87
N MET A 245 10.18 -18.64 13.18
CA MET A 245 8.74 -18.85 13.05
C MET A 245 8.33 -19.07 11.58
N GLY A 246 8.90 -18.33 10.63
CA GLY A 246 8.68 -18.54 9.20
C GLY A 246 9.13 -19.93 8.70
N LYS A 247 10.22 -20.46 9.25
CA LYS A 247 10.68 -21.84 8.96
C LYS A 247 9.70 -22.91 9.47
N PHE A 248 8.99 -22.65 10.57
CA PHE A 248 7.94 -23.54 11.08
C PHE A 248 6.72 -23.61 10.15
N PHE A 249 6.41 -22.52 9.44
CA PHE A 249 5.33 -22.46 8.45
C PHE A 249 5.73 -22.93 7.05
N ARG A 250 7.04 -23.09 6.78
CA ARG A 250 7.50 -23.68 5.53
C ARG A 250 7.24 -25.18 5.61
N PRO A 251 6.50 -25.79 4.66
CA PRO A 251 6.35 -27.23 4.64
C PRO A 251 7.75 -27.85 4.65
N SER A 252 8.03 -28.73 5.60
CA SER A 252 9.17 -29.63 5.50
C SER A 252 8.96 -30.45 4.24
N SER A 253 9.54 -30.02 3.12
CA SER A 253 9.62 -30.90 1.97
C SER A 253 10.49 -32.07 2.43
N PRO A 254 10.00 -33.32 2.44
CA PRO A 254 10.91 -34.44 2.56
C PRO A 254 11.88 -34.31 1.40
N VAL A 255 13.15 -34.14 1.71
CA VAL A 255 14.23 -34.37 0.75
C VAL A 255 14.16 -35.86 0.45
N THR A 256 13.34 -36.25 -0.52
CA THR A 256 13.52 -37.52 -1.20
C THR A 256 14.83 -37.39 -1.96
N ALA A 257 15.78 -38.23 -1.60
CA ALA A 257 17.13 -38.29 -2.15
C ALA A 257 17.14 -38.75 -3.62
N GLU A 258 16.50 -37.98 -4.51
CA GLU A 258 16.35 -38.33 -5.93
C GLU A 258 16.57 -37.15 -6.90
N ASN A 259 17.22 -36.07 -6.47
CA ASN A 259 17.67 -35.00 -7.37
C ASN A 259 19.06 -34.44 -7.03
N GLN A 260 19.92 -35.31 -6.48
CA GLN A 260 21.36 -35.07 -6.38
C GLN A 260 22.07 -35.80 -7.53
N GLY A 261 21.78 -35.38 -8.76
CA GLY A 261 22.26 -36.05 -9.96
C GLY A 261 21.92 -35.27 -11.23
N GLY A 262 22.26 -34.01 -11.29
CA GLY A 262 22.11 -33.19 -12.50
C GLY A 262 22.20 -31.72 -12.17
N ILE A 263 23.05 -30.99 -12.89
CA ILE A 263 23.34 -29.56 -12.74
C ILE A 263 24.47 -29.27 -11.73
N LEU A 264 25.59 -29.99 -11.87
CA LEU A 264 26.91 -29.37 -11.84
C LEU A 264 27.73 -30.08 -12.92
N GLU A 265 28.53 -29.32 -13.68
CA GLU A 265 29.40 -29.75 -14.79
C GLU A 265 28.77 -29.78 -16.20
N GLN A 266 28.51 -28.59 -16.75
CA GLN A 266 28.50 -28.43 -18.21
C GLN A 266 29.26 -27.18 -18.72
N ASP A 267 29.78 -26.33 -17.84
CA ASP A 267 30.59 -25.15 -18.23
C ASP A 267 32.11 -25.31 -18.06
N GLU A 268 32.60 -26.38 -17.42
CA GLU A 268 34.06 -26.63 -17.25
C GLU A 268 34.65 -27.64 -18.27
N LEU A 269 33.83 -28.24 -19.15
CA LEU A 269 34.27 -29.25 -20.13
C LEU A 269 34.50 -28.71 -21.55
N ALA A 270 34.30 -27.41 -21.78
CA ALA A 270 34.54 -26.78 -23.09
C ALA A 270 35.91 -26.10 -23.24
N LEU A 271 36.72 -26.01 -22.17
CA LEU A 271 38.02 -25.31 -22.19
C LEU A 271 39.26 -26.20 -22.01
N SER A 272 39.10 -27.53 -21.91
CA SER A 272 40.23 -28.46 -21.72
C SER A 272 40.56 -29.35 -22.93
N THR A 273 39.94 -29.15 -24.09
CA THR A 273 40.31 -29.86 -25.33
C THR A 273 41.23 -29.02 -26.22
N LEU A 274 42.39 -28.65 -25.70
CA LEU A 274 43.56 -28.36 -26.54
C LEU A 274 44.35 -29.67 -26.70
N PRO A 275 44.52 -30.22 -27.91
CA PRO A 275 45.29 -31.44 -28.09
C PRO A 275 46.79 -31.17 -27.85
N PRO A 276 47.53 -32.08 -27.20
CA PRO A 276 48.98 -31.95 -27.04
C PRO A 276 49.70 -32.16 -28.37
N ALA A 277 50.76 -31.39 -28.59
CA ALA A 277 51.67 -31.50 -29.71
C ALA A 277 52.23 -32.92 -29.86
N ALA A 278 52.19 -33.45 -31.09
CA ALA A 278 52.70 -34.76 -31.44
C ALA A 278 54.24 -34.81 -31.38
N PRO A 279 54.86 -35.87 -30.82
CA PRO A 279 56.29 -36.10 -30.96
C PRO A 279 56.60 -36.73 -32.32
N ALA A 280 57.41 -36.03 -33.13
CA ALA A 280 57.98 -36.59 -34.34
C ALA A 280 59.06 -37.62 -33.96
N SER A 281 58.81 -38.89 -34.25
CA SER A 281 59.84 -39.92 -34.31
C SER A 281 59.77 -40.61 -35.68
N GLY A 282 60.77 -40.35 -36.50
CA GLY A 282 60.98 -41.00 -37.79
C GLY A 282 62.46 -41.35 -37.89
N GLN A 283 62.77 -42.63 -37.67
CA GLN A 283 64.06 -43.21 -38.02
C GLN A 283 63.78 -44.55 -38.69
N ALA A 284 64.11 -44.65 -39.99
CA ALA A 284 64.85 -45.80 -40.52
C ALA A 284 65.40 -45.46 -41.92
N PRO A 285 66.65 -45.84 -42.23
CA PRO A 285 67.26 -45.74 -43.54
C PRO A 285 67.03 -47.02 -44.35
N ALA A 286 67.17 -46.96 -45.67
CA ALA A 286 67.82 -48.00 -46.47
C ALA A 286 68.18 -47.48 -47.86
N CYS A 287 69.30 -47.97 -48.39
CA CYS A 287 69.46 -48.17 -49.83
C CYS A 287 68.36 -49.08 -50.38
#